data_AF-A0A841JEN2-F1
#
_entry.id   AF-A0A841JEN2-F1
#
_cell.length_a   1.000
_cell.length_b   1.000
_cell.length_c   1.000
_cell.angle_alpha   90.00
_cell.angle_beta   90.00
_cell.angle_gamma   90.00
#
_symmetry.space_group_name_H-M   'P 1'
#
loop_
_entity.id
_entity.type
_entity.pdbx_description
1 polymer ?
#
loop_
_entity_poly.entity_id
_entity_poly.type
_entity_poly.pdbx_seq_one_letter_code
_entity_poly.pdbx_strand_id
1 'polypeptide(L)'
;MTKPLLKISIGIGLITAVVILLYEFTNLLLVYHYFKYEYYLAGIAIAALVTGVILTNRYHQQQTADLTNSNPLEILTAKELHILELIASGKSNKEIASANYIEISTVKTHINNLFFKLNVKNRKDAAKIYHQYLENQKSTLSPPARI
;
A
#
# COMPACT_ATOMS: atom_id res chain seq x y z
N MET A 1 -0.91 57.11 -67.21
CA MET A 1 -2.24 56.59 -66.80
C MET A 1 -2.18 55.37 -65.85
N THR A 2 -1.04 55.06 -65.20
CA THR A 2 -0.84 53.80 -64.41
C THR A 2 -1.12 53.90 -62.90
N LYS A 3 -1.32 55.12 -62.36
CA LYS A 3 -1.55 55.35 -60.92
C LYS A 3 -2.77 54.64 -60.29
N PRO A 4 -3.90 54.36 -60.98
CA PRO A 4 -5.04 53.70 -60.33
C PRO A 4 -4.82 52.20 -60.10
N LEU A 5 -4.11 51.51 -61.01
CA LEU A 5 -3.85 50.06 -60.90
C LEU A 5 -2.92 49.71 -59.73
N LEU A 6 -1.94 50.57 -59.46
CA LEU A 6 -0.99 50.40 -58.35
C LEU A 6 -1.69 50.44 -56.98
N LYS A 7 -2.70 51.30 -56.81
CA LYS A 7 -3.43 51.41 -55.54
C LYS A 7 -4.25 50.15 -55.25
N ILE A 8 -4.81 49.53 -56.29
CA ILE A 8 -5.64 48.32 -56.17
C ILE A 8 -4.78 47.12 -55.76
N SER A 9 -3.61 46.93 -56.39
CA SER A 9 -2.72 45.81 -56.04
C SER A 9 -2.16 45.91 -54.63
N ILE A 10 -1.80 47.12 -54.18
CA ILE A 10 -1.38 47.38 -52.79
C ILE A 10 -2.51 47.05 -51.81
N GLY A 11 -3.75 47.43 -52.12
CA GLY A 11 -4.92 47.12 -51.30
C GLY A 11 -5.15 45.62 -51.13
N ILE A 12 -5.07 44.85 -52.22
CA ILE A 12 -5.19 43.38 -52.17
C ILE A 12 -4.05 42.77 -51.35
N GLY A 13 -2.81 43.24 -51.54
CA GLY A 13 -1.65 42.77 -50.78
C GLY A 13 -1.81 42.97 -49.27
N LEU A 14 -2.32 44.14 -48.85
CA LEU A 14 -2.60 44.43 -47.45
C LEU A 14 -3.69 43.52 -46.88
N ILE A 15 -4.78 43.30 -47.62
CA ILE A 15 -5.86 42.41 -47.18
C ILE A 15 -5.34 40.98 -46.98
N THR A 16 -4.58 40.45 -47.94
CA THR A 16 -3.98 39.11 -47.83
C THR A 16 -3.02 39.03 -46.64
N ALA A 17 -2.18 40.05 -46.43
CA ALA A 17 -1.28 40.08 -45.28
C ALA A 17 -2.06 40.08 -43.95
N VAL A 18 -3.15 40.84 -43.86
CA VAL A 18 -4.02 40.84 -42.67
C VAL A 18 -4.67 39.47 -42.46
N VAL A 19 -5.16 38.82 -43.51
CA VAL A 19 -5.74 37.48 -43.41
C VAL A 19 -4.72 36.46 -42.92
N ILE A 20 -3.49 36.49 -43.45
CA ILE A 20 -2.40 35.62 -43.02
C ILE A 20 -2.08 35.88 -41.54
N LEU A 21 -1.94 37.14 -41.14
CA LEU A 21 -1.68 37.51 -39.75
C LEU A 21 -2.78 37.04 -38.80
N LEU A 22 -4.05 37.15 -39.20
CA LEU A 22 -5.17 36.67 -38.40
C LEU A 22 -5.17 35.13 -38.28
N TYR A 23 -4.82 34.43 -39.35
CA TYR A 23 -4.69 32.98 -39.33
C TYR A 23 -3.54 32.54 -38.42
N GLU A 24 -2.36 33.14 -38.53
CA GLU A 24 -1.23 32.87 -37.65
C GLU A 24 -1.53 33.21 -36.19
N PHE A 25 -2.20 34.32 -35.93
CA PHE A 25 -2.61 34.70 -34.58
C PHE A 25 -3.59 33.68 -33.97
N THR A 26 -4.54 33.19 -34.77
CA THR A 26 -5.48 32.14 -34.33
C THR A 26 -4.73 30.84 -34.07
N ASN A 27 -3.80 30.44 -34.94
CA ASN A 27 -2.97 29.25 -34.74
C ASN A 27 -2.09 29.38 -33.50
N LEU A 28 -1.51 30.55 -33.25
CA LEU A 28 -0.72 30.84 -32.05
C LEU A 28 -1.56 30.71 -30.77
N LEU A 29 -2.78 31.26 -30.77
CA LEU A 29 -3.71 31.11 -29.65
C LEU A 29 -4.12 29.65 -29.42
N LEU A 30 -4.34 28.89 -30.50
CA LEU A 30 -4.70 27.48 -30.43
C LEU A 30 -3.55 26.64 -29.87
N VAL A 31 -2.33 26.86 -30.38
CA VAL A 31 -1.10 26.23 -29.86
C VAL A 31 -0.91 26.58 -28.39
N TYR A 32 -1.06 27.85 -28.02
CA TYR A 32 -0.97 28.29 -26.62
C TYR A 32 -2.00 27.61 -25.71
N HIS A 33 -3.25 27.46 -26.18
CA HIS A 33 -4.30 26.78 -25.43
C HIS A 33 -4.06 25.27 -25.33
N TYR A 34 -3.54 24.66 -26.40
CA TYR A 34 -3.18 23.24 -26.43
C TYR A 34 -2.05 22.91 -25.45
N PHE A 35 -0.99 23.72 -25.42
CA PHE A 35 0.11 23.57 -24.47
C PHE A 35 -0.36 23.63 -23.01
N LYS A 36 -1.36 24.47 -22.68
CA LYS A 36 -1.92 24.52 -21.31
C LYS A 36 -2.51 23.19 -20.84
N TYR A 37 -3.19 22.44 -21.72
CA TYR A 37 -3.80 21.17 -21.35
C TYR A 37 -2.79 20.08 -20.97
N GLU A 38 -1.64 20.05 -21.64
CA GLU A 38 -0.56 19.10 -21.29
C GLU A 38 -0.04 19.36 -19.86
N TYR A 39 0.11 20.63 -19.47
CA TYR A 39 0.51 20.99 -18.10
C TYR A 39 -0.55 20.63 -17.06
N TYR A 40 -1.85 20.82 -17.35
CA TYR A 40 -2.92 20.40 -16.43
C TYR A 40 -2.96 18.88 -16.25
N LEU A 41 -2.80 18.12 -17.33
CA LEU A 41 -2.77 16.65 -17.29
C LEU A 41 -1.56 16.15 -16.49
N ALA A 42 -0.38 16.75 -16.70
CA ALA A 42 0.82 16.43 -15.92
C ALA A 42 0.62 16.70 -14.43
N GLY A 43 -0.03 17.82 -14.07
CA GLY A 43 -0.37 18.12 -12.68
C GLY A 43 -1.28 17.07 -12.04
N ILE A 44 -2.34 16.65 -12.74
CA ILE A 44 -3.24 15.58 -12.29
C ILE A 44 -2.48 14.26 -12.11
N ALA A 45 -1.61 13.89 -13.06
CA ALA A 45 -0.82 12.67 -12.98
C ALA A 45 0.13 12.67 -11.77
N ILE A 46 0.81 13.79 -11.52
CA ILE A 46 1.68 13.95 -10.34
C ILE A 46 0.86 13.81 -9.06
N ALA A 47 -0.30 14.46 -8.97
CA ALA A 47 -1.17 14.37 -7.79
C ALA A 47 -1.65 12.93 -7.54
N ALA A 48 -2.03 12.20 -8.60
CA ALA A 48 -2.42 10.80 -8.52
C ALA A 48 -1.28 9.90 -8.02
N LEU A 49 -0.05 10.11 -8.53
CA LEU A 49 1.14 9.39 -8.08
C LEU A 49 1.45 9.66 -6.61
N VAL A 50 1.46 10.94 -6.21
CA VAL A 50 1.71 11.34 -4.81
C VAL A 50 0.66 10.73 -3.88
N THR A 51 -0.61 10.80 -4.27
CA THR A 51 -1.72 10.22 -3.50
C THR A 51 -1.55 8.70 -3.38
N GLY A 52 -1.24 8.01 -4.49
CA GLY A 52 -0.99 6.57 -4.49
C GLY A 52 0.19 6.16 -3.60
N VAL A 53 1.30 6.92 -3.62
CA VAL A 53 2.47 6.68 -2.78
C VAL A 53 2.15 6.89 -1.30
N ILE A 54 1.45 7.98 -0.96
CA ILE A 54 1.04 8.27 0.43
C ILE A 54 0.10 7.18 0.96
N LEU A 55 -0.90 6.78 0.16
CA LEU A 55 -1.83 5.72 0.55
C LEU A 55 -1.12 4.37 0.76
N THR A 56 -0.22 4.01 -0.16
CA THR A 56 0.56 2.76 -0.06
C THR A 56 1.42 2.75 1.22
N ASN A 57 2.08 3.86 1.53
CA ASN A 57 2.89 3.96 2.74
C ASN A 57 2.03 3.86 4.02
N ARG A 58 0.83 4.42 4.02
CA ARG A 58 -0.11 4.33 5.15
C ARG A 58 -0.71 2.94 5.33
N TYR A 59 -0.95 2.21 4.24
CA TYR A 59 -1.44 0.82 4.30
C TYR A 59 -0.44 -0.09 5.02
N HIS A 60 0.86 0.04 4.71
CA HIS A 60 1.91 -0.69 5.43
C HIS A 60 2.07 -0.25 6.90
N GLN A 61 1.82 1.03 7.21
CA GLN A 61 1.93 1.54 8.57
C GLN A 61 0.76 1.10 9.48
N GLN A 62 -0.47 1.02 8.95
CA GLN A 62 -1.60 0.50 9.72
C GLN A 62 -1.43 -1.00 10.06
N GLN A 63 -0.89 -1.79 9.14
CA GLN A 63 -0.65 -3.21 9.39
C GLN A 63 0.45 -3.46 10.45
N THR A 64 1.35 -2.50 10.68
CA THR A 64 2.44 -2.60 11.68
C THR A 64 2.07 -1.97 13.03
N ALA A 65 1.19 -0.96 13.04
CA ALA A 65 0.73 -0.33 14.28
C ALA A 65 -0.22 -1.22 15.08
N ASP A 66 -1.13 -1.98 14.44
CA ASP A 66 -1.96 -2.95 15.16
C ASP A 66 -1.14 -4.12 15.74
N LEU A 67 -0.01 -4.48 15.12
CA LEU A 67 0.87 -5.55 15.62
C LEU A 67 1.73 -5.16 16.84
N THR A 68 1.81 -3.87 17.19
CA THR A 68 2.70 -3.39 18.25
C THR A 68 2.01 -3.17 19.61
N ASN A 69 0.67 -3.17 19.66
CA ASN A 69 -0.09 -3.10 20.92
C ASN A 69 -1.05 -4.28 21.12
N SER A 70 -1.35 -5.05 20.07
CA SER A 70 -2.14 -6.29 20.19
C SER A 70 -1.21 -7.43 20.60
N ASN A 71 -1.70 -8.27 21.49
CA ASN A 71 -0.99 -9.48 21.87
C ASN A 71 -0.72 -10.32 20.60
N PRO A 72 0.53 -10.73 20.30
CA PRO A 72 0.86 -11.46 19.07
C PRO A 72 0.12 -12.79 18.93
N LEU A 73 -0.53 -13.26 19.99
CA LEU A 73 -1.38 -14.45 20.00
C LEU A 73 -2.88 -14.17 19.77
N GLU A 74 -3.36 -12.92 19.79
CA GLU A 74 -4.78 -12.58 19.55
C GLU A 74 -5.23 -12.86 18.12
N ILE A 75 -4.31 -12.88 17.16
CA ILE A 75 -4.58 -13.27 15.76
C ILE A 75 -4.86 -14.77 15.60
N LEU A 76 -4.58 -15.58 16.63
CA LEU A 76 -4.74 -17.02 16.60
C LEU A 76 -6.14 -17.42 17.04
N THR A 77 -6.68 -18.44 16.37
CA THR A 77 -7.89 -19.11 16.85
C THR A 77 -7.57 -19.92 18.12
N ALA A 78 -8.59 -20.22 18.93
CA ALA A 78 -8.42 -21.01 20.15
C ALA A 78 -7.72 -22.37 19.90
N LYS A 79 -8.00 -23.02 18.76
CA LYS A 79 -7.34 -24.28 18.37
C LYS A 79 -5.86 -24.08 18.05
N GLU A 80 -5.52 -23.00 17.34
CA GLU A 80 -4.13 -22.67 16.99
C GLU A 80 -3.32 -22.30 18.23
N LEU A 81 -3.93 -21.57 19.17
CA LEU A 81 -3.32 -21.24 20.47
C LEU A 81 -3.01 -22.50 21.27
N HIS A 82 -3.96 -23.45 21.35
CA HIS A 82 -3.74 -24.70 22.06
C HIS A 82 -2.65 -25.57 21.41
N ILE A 83 -2.60 -25.60 20.08
CA ILE A 83 -1.52 -26.28 19.34
C ILE A 83 -0.17 -25.60 19.63
N LEU A 84 -0.13 -24.27 19.68
CA LEU A 84 1.08 -23.50 20.01
C LEU A 84 1.59 -23.81 21.42
N GLU A 85 0.70 -23.92 22.41
CA GLU A 85 1.02 -24.32 23.78
C GLU A 85 1.67 -25.72 23.84
N LEU A 86 1.08 -26.69 23.15
CA LEU A 86 1.66 -28.04 23.04
C LEU A 86 3.01 -28.02 22.30
N ILE A 87 3.16 -27.12 21.33
CA ILE A 87 4.42 -26.93 20.62
C ILE A 87 5.52 -26.44 21.56
N ALA A 88 5.22 -25.40 22.34
CA ALA A 88 6.12 -24.82 23.33
C ALA A 88 6.47 -25.83 24.44
N SER A 89 5.54 -26.72 24.77
CA SER A 89 5.76 -27.83 25.70
C SER A 89 6.61 -28.99 25.12
N GLY A 90 7.09 -28.87 23.88
CA GLY A 90 7.97 -29.86 23.25
C GLY A 90 7.28 -31.08 22.62
N LYS A 91 5.94 -31.08 22.50
CA LYS A 91 5.18 -32.23 21.98
C LYS A 91 5.32 -32.43 20.48
N SER A 92 5.67 -33.62 20.02
CA SER A 92 5.71 -33.98 18.60
C SER A 92 4.33 -33.89 17.94
N ASN A 93 4.29 -33.77 16.60
CA ASN A 93 3.02 -33.71 15.87
C ASN A 93 2.13 -34.95 16.10
N LYS A 94 2.75 -36.11 16.38
CA LYS A 94 2.03 -37.34 16.73
C LYS A 94 1.38 -37.23 18.11
N GLU A 95 2.09 -36.69 19.10
CA GLU A 95 1.54 -36.45 20.44
C GLU A 95 0.45 -35.38 20.42
N ILE A 96 0.61 -34.32 19.62
CA ILE A 96 -0.41 -33.27 19.45
C ILE A 96 -1.67 -33.87 18.82
N ALA A 97 -1.53 -34.72 17.81
CA ALA A 97 -2.63 -35.43 17.16
C ALA A 97 -3.39 -36.31 18.17
N SER A 98 -2.66 -37.11 18.96
CA SER A 98 -3.24 -37.94 20.02
C SER A 98 -3.94 -37.12 21.10
N ALA A 99 -3.35 -36.00 21.53
CA ALA A 99 -3.93 -35.13 22.57
C ALA A 99 -5.22 -34.43 22.11
N ASN A 100 -5.37 -34.19 20.81
CA ASN A 100 -6.52 -33.50 20.22
C ASN A 100 -7.52 -34.44 19.52
N TYR A 101 -7.28 -35.76 19.54
CA TYR A 101 -8.09 -36.78 18.87
C TYR A 101 -8.32 -36.49 17.36
N ILE A 102 -7.28 -36.00 16.67
CA ILE A 102 -7.30 -35.68 15.24
C ILE A 102 -6.15 -36.36 14.49
N GLU A 103 -6.22 -36.40 13.16
CA GLU A 103 -5.13 -36.93 12.36
C GLU A 103 -3.88 -36.03 12.37
N ILE A 104 -2.71 -36.67 12.18
CA ILE A 104 -1.42 -35.99 12.04
C ILE A 104 -1.42 -35.05 10.82
N SER A 105 -2.14 -35.42 9.75
CA SER A 105 -2.32 -34.61 8.54
C SER A 105 -2.97 -33.26 8.89
N THR A 106 -4.06 -33.28 9.66
CA THR A 106 -4.79 -32.11 10.13
C THR A 106 -3.94 -31.25 11.07
N VAL A 107 -3.17 -31.86 11.97
CA VAL A 107 -2.22 -31.14 12.83
C VAL A 107 -1.19 -30.37 11.98
N LYS A 108 -0.61 -30.99 10.94
CA LYS A 108 0.33 -30.32 10.05
C LYS A 108 -0.30 -29.09 9.37
N THR A 109 -1.56 -29.21 8.93
CA THR A 109 -2.30 -28.08 8.36
C THR A 109 -2.48 -26.96 9.39
N HIS A 110 -2.89 -27.28 10.61
CA HIS A 110 -3.02 -26.28 11.68
C HIS A 110 -1.67 -25.62 12.03
N ILE A 111 -0.58 -26.39 12.06
CA ILE A 111 0.77 -25.85 12.32
C ILE A 111 1.22 -24.93 11.18
N ASN A 112 0.96 -25.29 9.93
CA ASN A 112 1.31 -24.44 8.79
C ASN A 112 0.55 -23.11 8.81
N ASN A 113 -0.76 -23.15 9.11
CA ASN A 113 -1.58 -21.95 9.24
C ASN A 113 -1.13 -21.09 10.43
N LEU A 114 -0.81 -21.71 11.56
CA LEU A 114 -0.23 -21.07 12.74
C LEU A 114 1.09 -20.36 12.38
N PHE A 115 2.00 -21.05 11.69
CA PHE A 115 3.30 -20.47 11.28
C PHE A 115 3.13 -19.31 10.32
N PHE A 116 2.21 -19.43 9.37
CA PHE A 116 1.86 -18.36 8.44
C PHE A 116 1.33 -17.13 9.20
N LYS A 117 0.39 -17.32 10.13
CA LYS A 117 -0.19 -16.24 10.94
C LYS A 117 0.84 -15.56 11.85
N LEU A 118 1.70 -16.33 12.48
CA LEU A 118 2.77 -15.82 13.34
C LEU A 118 3.99 -15.29 12.55
N ASN A 119 3.99 -15.42 11.22
CA ASN A 119 5.12 -15.06 10.35
C ASN A 119 6.46 -15.71 10.78
N VAL A 120 6.41 -16.99 11.17
CA VAL A 120 7.58 -17.78 11.60
C VAL A 120 7.83 -18.93 10.64
N LYS A 121 9.10 -19.34 10.52
CA LYS A 121 9.51 -20.42 9.60
C LYS A 121 9.75 -21.74 10.31
N ASN A 122 9.98 -21.72 11.62
CA ASN A 122 10.35 -22.92 12.34
C ASN A 122 9.64 -23.02 13.69
N ARG A 123 9.62 -24.26 14.19
CA ARG A 123 8.96 -24.62 15.45
C ARG A 123 9.59 -23.95 16.67
N LYS A 124 10.91 -23.70 16.66
CA LYS A 124 11.62 -23.07 17.78
C LYS A 124 11.21 -21.60 17.92
N ASP A 125 11.06 -20.88 16.81
CA ASP A 125 10.61 -19.49 16.76
C ASP A 125 9.17 -19.38 17.29
N ALA A 126 8.28 -20.30 16.87
CA ALA A 126 6.93 -20.37 17.39
C ALA A 126 6.90 -20.57 18.92
N ALA A 127 7.67 -21.54 19.43
CA ALA A 127 7.79 -21.77 20.87
C ALA A 127 8.34 -20.55 21.62
N LYS A 128 9.34 -19.87 21.05
CA LYS A 128 9.91 -18.65 21.63
C LYS A 128 8.87 -17.53 21.77
N ILE A 129 8.02 -17.31 20.76
CA ILE A 129 6.95 -16.31 20.82
C ILE A 129 5.99 -16.62 21.97
N TYR A 130 5.60 -17.89 22.16
CA TYR A 130 4.72 -18.29 23.26
C TYR A 130 5.35 -18.06 24.64
N HIS A 131 6.63 -18.38 24.82
CA HIS A 131 7.33 -18.11 26.08
C HIS A 131 7.46 -16.62 26.37
N GLN A 132 7.80 -15.82 25.36
CA GLN A 132 7.85 -14.36 25.49
C GLN A 132 6.49 -13.76 25.86
N TYR A 133 5.40 -14.31 25.30
CA TYR A 133 4.05 -13.92 25.68
C TYR A 133 3.75 -14.20 27.16
N LEU A 134 4.11 -15.39 27.67
CA LEU A 134 3.91 -15.73 29.08
C LEU A 134 4.75 -14.85 30.02
N GLU A 135 5.95 -14.46 29.61
CA GLU A 135 6.79 -13.53 30.38
C GLU A 135 6.16 -12.14 30.47
N ASN A 136 5.65 -11.61 29.35
CA ASN A 136 4.99 -10.30 29.29
C ASN A 136 3.71 -10.25 30.14
N GLN A 137 2.96 -11.36 30.24
CA GLN A 137 1.80 -11.46 31.13
C GLN A 137 2.18 -11.46 32.62
N LYS A 138 3.33 -12.05 32.99
CA LYS A 138 3.80 -12.03 34.38
C LYS A 138 4.22 -10.63 34.82
N SER A 139 4.81 -9.84 33.91
CA SER A 139 5.20 -8.45 34.18
C SER A 139 4.01 -7.50 34.34
N THR A 140 2.86 -7.81 33.77
CA THR A 140 1.62 -7.01 33.89
C THR A 140 0.77 -7.39 35.13
N LEU A 141 1.04 -8.54 35.76
CA LEU A 141 0.37 -8.98 37.00
C LEU A 141 1.12 -8.67 38.30
N SER A 142 2.25 -7.95 38.25
CA SER A 142 2.92 -7.46 39.47
C SER A 142 2.25 -6.14 39.91
N PRO A 143 1.56 -6.08 41.06
CA PRO A 143 1.01 -4.82 41.56
C PRO A 143 2.14 -3.81 41.74
N PRO A 144 1.91 -2.51 41.49
CA PRO A 144 2.89 -1.50 41.89
C PRO A 144 3.18 -1.70 43.37
N ALA A 145 4.45 -1.96 43.69
CA ALA A 145 4.93 -1.90 45.07
C ALA A 145 4.48 -0.55 45.60
N ARG A 146 3.57 -0.57 46.56
CA ARG A 146 3.04 0.64 47.20
C ARG A 146 4.24 1.26 47.95
N ILE A 147 4.81 2.32 47.38
CA ILE A 147 5.75 3.21 48.06
C ILE A 147 4.95 4.45 48.47
#